data_AF-A0A9W9ZHA0-F1
#
_entry.id   AF-A0A9W9ZHA0-F1
#
_cell.length_a   1.000
_cell.length_b   1.000
_cell.length_c   1.000
_cell.angle_alpha   90.00
_cell.angle_beta   90.00
_cell.angle_gamma   90.00
#
_symmetry.space_group_name_H-M   'P 1'
#
loop_
_entity.id
_entity.type
_entity.pdbx_description
1 polymer ?
#
loop_
_entity_poly.entity_id
_entity_poly.type
_entity_poly.pdbx_seq_one_letter_code
_entity_poly.pdbx_strand_id
1 'polypeptide(L)'
;METKKARSSAKGIVTKKIKEISGLMTDETNVNEVIRKSAELEEAFKKFQEVHEEIHSQLEELEAIEESGNYYELVLDQVKQLQENIDLWLAGVEASRLAKSFDVNPEDSVSNIGSSSSASARARAAARKAILEAEVATLKRLHQIEEEELKLRQRKNQLKLETEMAKAGAEELAYCSSRKRDGRELTSGR
;
A
#
# COMPACT_ATOMS: atom_id res chain seq x y z
N MET A 1 -22.37 2.87 -20.13
CA MET A 1 -21.27 2.65 -21.10
C MET A 1 -20.08 3.60 -20.91
N GLU A 2 -20.29 4.81 -20.40
CA GLU A 2 -19.20 5.78 -20.20
C GLU A 2 -18.19 5.38 -19.10
N THR A 3 -18.63 4.73 -18.03
CA THR A 3 -17.76 4.33 -16.90
C THR A 3 -16.75 3.24 -17.28
N LYS A 4 -17.16 2.17 -17.98
CA LYS A 4 -16.23 1.14 -18.49
C LYS A 4 -15.16 1.73 -19.42
N LYS A 5 -15.54 2.71 -20.26
CA LYS A 5 -14.60 3.43 -21.14
C LYS A 5 -13.64 4.30 -20.31
N ALA A 6 -14.12 5.00 -19.29
CA ALA A 6 -13.28 5.77 -18.37
C ALA A 6 -12.24 4.87 -17.66
N ARG A 7 -12.67 3.70 -17.14
CA ARG A 7 -11.77 2.71 -16.52
C ARG A 7 -10.67 2.24 -17.48
N SER A 8 -11.05 1.90 -18.72
CA SER A 8 -10.08 1.48 -19.74
C SER A 8 -9.07 2.58 -20.11
N SER A 9 -9.53 3.84 -20.13
CA SER A 9 -8.69 5.00 -20.42
C SER A 9 -7.70 5.25 -19.27
N ALA A 10 -8.18 5.19 -18.03
CA ALA A 10 -7.33 5.29 -16.83
C ALA A 10 -6.27 4.19 -16.78
N LYS A 11 -6.64 2.93 -17.07
CA LYS A 11 -5.68 1.82 -17.21
C LYS A 11 -4.60 2.14 -18.26
N GLY A 12 -5.00 2.67 -19.42
CA GLY A 12 -4.05 3.04 -20.48
C GLY A 12 -3.00 4.05 -20.01
N ILE A 13 -3.39 5.01 -19.17
CA ILE A 13 -2.47 5.98 -18.57
C ILE A 13 -1.49 5.28 -17.62
N VAL A 14 -1.99 4.41 -16.74
CA VAL A 14 -1.15 3.61 -15.82
C VAL A 14 -0.13 2.79 -16.61
N THR A 15 -0.57 2.03 -17.63
CA THR A 15 0.33 1.21 -18.45
C THR A 15 1.37 2.06 -19.20
N LYS A 16 1.01 3.26 -19.66
CA LYS A 16 1.96 4.18 -20.30
C LYS A 16 3.03 4.64 -19.31
N LYS A 17 2.63 5.04 -18.09
CA LYS A 17 3.54 5.44 -17.02
C LYS A 17 4.50 4.31 -16.64
N ILE A 18 3.99 3.09 -16.53
CA ILE A 18 4.80 1.90 -16.27
C ILE A 18 5.93 1.78 -17.30
N LYS A 19 5.60 1.85 -18.60
CA LYS A 19 6.59 1.77 -19.69
C LYS A 19 7.58 2.93 -19.67
N GLU A 20 7.12 4.15 -19.39
CA GLU A 20 7.99 5.33 -19.27
C GLU A 20 9.05 5.13 -18.17
N ILE A 21 8.62 4.70 -16.98
CA ILE A 21 9.51 4.48 -15.84
C ILE A 21 10.48 3.33 -16.11
N SER A 22 10.00 2.19 -16.63
CA SER A 22 10.88 1.08 -16.99
C SER A 22 11.96 1.48 -17.99
N GLY A 23 11.66 2.38 -18.92
CA GLY A 23 12.67 2.94 -19.83
C GLY A 23 13.70 3.82 -19.12
N LEU A 24 13.27 4.69 -18.20
CA LEU A 24 14.14 5.59 -17.45
C LEU A 24 15.11 4.85 -16.52
N MET A 25 14.67 3.73 -15.95
CA MET A 25 15.48 2.88 -15.06
C MET A 25 16.67 2.18 -15.76
N THR A 26 16.81 2.32 -17.09
CA THR A 26 17.98 1.79 -17.81
C THR A 26 19.25 2.64 -17.61
N ASP A 27 19.13 3.83 -17.03
CA ASP A 27 20.24 4.77 -16.83
C ASP A 27 20.21 5.38 -15.42
N GLU A 28 21.28 5.14 -14.64
CA GLU A 28 21.47 5.58 -13.25
C GLU A 28 21.49 7.11 -13.06
N THR A 29 21.61 7.89 -14.14
CA THR A 29 21.54 9.35 -14.06
C THR A 29 20.10 9.85 -13.92
N ASN A 30 19.11 9.03 -14.28
CA ASN A 30 17.70 9.41 -14.30
C ASN A 30 16.97 9.28 -12.95
N VAL A 31 17.68 9.10 -11.83
CA VAL A 31 17.09 8.86 -10.49
C VAL A 31 15.98 9.85 -10.15
N ASN A 32 16.22 11.16 -10.31
CA ASN A 32 15.24 12.19 -9.97
C ASN A 32 14.00 12.11 -10.87
N GLU A 33 14.18 11.75 -12.14
CA GLU A 33 13.10 11.60 -13.11
C GLU A 33 12.27 10.34 -12.81
N VAL A 34 12.92 9.24 -12.43
CA VAL A 34 12.25 8.00 -11.99
C VAL A 34 11.41 8.26 -10.75
N ILE A 35 11.93 8.96 -9.73
CA ILE A 35 11.19 9.32 -8.52
C ILE A 35 9.97 10.19 -8.86
N ARG A 36 10.17 11.23 -9.70
CA ARG A 36 9.09 12.10 -10.15
C ARG A 36 8.00 11.33 -10.88
N LYS A 37 8.39 10.47 -11.83
CA LYS A 37 7.44 9.67 -12.61
C LYS A 37 6.75 8.59 -11.78
N SER A 38 7.40 8.07 -10.75
CA SER A 38 6.79 7.17 -9.77
C SER A 38 5.61 7.85 -9.04
N ALA A 39 5.78 9.09 -8.58
CA ALA A 39 4.69 9.86 -7.98
C ALA A 39 3.54 10.12 -8.97
N GLU A 40 3.84 10.41 -10.25
CA GLU A 40 2.82 10.53 -11.30
C GLU A 40 2.09 9.20 -11.57
N LEU A 41 2.78 8.05 -11.46
CA LEU A 41 2.18 6.73 -11.57
C LEU A 41 1.22 6.45 -10.41
N GLU A 42 1.59 6.78 -9.18
CA GLU A 42 0.73 6.63 -8.00
C GLU A 42 -0.56 7.44 -8.16
N GLU A 43 -0.47 8.69 -8.62
CA GLU A 43 -1.65 9.52 -8.87
C GLU A 43 -2.54 8.93 -9.98
N ALA A 44 -1.94 8.45 -11.07
CA ALA A 44 -2.67 7.81 -12.16
C ALA A 44 -3.35 6.50 -11.71
N PHE A 45 -2.67 5.73 -10.87
CA PHE A 45 -3.19 4.47 -10.33
C PHE A 45 -4.34 4.73 -9.35
N LYS A 46 -4.23 5.75 -8.50
CA LYS A 46 -5.33 6.17 -7.63
C LYS A 46 -6.60 6.54 -8.43
N LYS A 47 -6.46 7.31 -9.51
CA LYS A 47 -7.59 7.64 -10.41
C LYS A 47 -8.19 6.39 -11.05
N PHE A 48 -7.36 5.42 -11.43
CA PHE A 48 -7.84 4.13 -11.95
C PHE A 48 -8.61 3.35 -10.87
N GLN A 49 -8.13 3.33 -9.64
CA GLN A 49 -8.78 2.66 -8.51
C GLN A 49 -10.14 3.29 -8.18
N GLU A 50 -10.22 4.62 -8.12
CA GLU A 50 -11.48 5.34 -7.87
C GLU A 50 -12.55 4.98 -8.91
N VAL A 51 -12.20 5.00 -10.20
CA VAL A 51 -13.11 4.62 -11.29
C VAL A 51 -13.43 3.12 -11.25
N HIS A 52 -12.49 2.29 -10.82
CA HIS A 52 -12.72 0.85 -10.67
C HIS A 52 -13.74 0.56 -9.57
N GLU A 53 -13.55 1.12 -8.37
CA GLU A 53 -14.42 0.95 -7.21
C GLU A 53 -15.85 1.46 -7.48
N GLU A 54 -15.97 2.60 -8.18
CA GLU A 54 -17.28 3.13 -8.60
C GLU A 54 -18.03 2.12 -9.47
N ILE A 55 -17.35 1.48 -10.42
CA ILE A 55 -17.97 0.46 -11.29
C ILE A 55 -18.23 -0.82 -10.51
N HIS A 56 -17.27 -1.26 -9.71
CA HIS A 56 -17.33 -2.54 -9.02
C HIS A 56 -18.43 -2.58 -7.95
N SER A 57 -18.67 -1.45 -7.27
CA SER A 57 -19.75 -1.33 -6.28
C SER A 57 -21.17 -1.39 -6.88
N GLN A 58 -21.32 -1.18 -8.18
CA GLN A 58 -22.59 -1.25 -8.91
C GLN A 58 -22.86 -2.64 -9.52
N LEU A 59 -21.94 -3.61 -9.35
CA LEU A 59 -22.11 -4.96 -9.89
C LEU A 59 -22.88 -5.83 -8.89
N GLU A 60 -23.94 -6.47 -9.36
CA GLU A 60 -24.77 -7.40 -8.57
C GLU A 60 -24.57 -8.86 -8.98
N GLU A 61 -24.14 -9.10 -10.22
CA GLU A 61 -23.89 -10.44 -10.74
C GLU A 61 -22.49 -10.95 -10.34
N LEU A 62 -22.46 -12.15 -9.75
CA LEU A 62 -21.25 -12.75 -9.20
C LEU A 62 -20.14 -12.92 -10.25
N GLU A 63 -20.49 -13.38 -11.46
CA GLU A 63 -19.54 -13.56 -12.57
C GLU A 63 -18.93 -12.21 -13.02
N ALA A 64 -19.75 -11.15 -13.08
CA ALA A 64 -19.28 -9.80 -13.41
C ALA A 64 -18.41 -9.20 -12.29
N ILE A 65 -18.72 -9.47 -11.03
CA ILE A 65 -17.90 -9.10 -9.87
C ILE A 65 -16.53 -9.76 -9.97
N GLU A 66 -16.50 -11.08 -10.20
CA GLU A 66 -15.26 -11.85 -10.33
C GLU A 66 -14.40 -11.35 -11.51
N GLU A 67 -14.99 -11.21 -12.70
CA GLU A 67 -14.28 -10.69 -13.89
C GLU A 67 -13.70 -9.29 -13.62
N SER A 68 -14.49 -8.42 -12.99
CA SER A 68 -14.04 -7.07 -12.63
C SER A 68 -12.89 -7.13 -11.61
N GLY A 69 -12.97 -7.97 -10.59
CA GLY A 69 -11.91 -8.16 -9.60
C GLY A 69 -10.61 -8.64 -10.23
N ASN A 70 -10.68 -9.68 -11.06
CA ASN A 70 -9.52 -10.21 -11.80
C ASN A 70 -8.88 -9.16 -12.70
N TYR A 71 -9.68 -8.32 -13.36
CA TYR A 71 -9.19 -7.22 -14.18
C TYR A 71 -8.41 -6.17 -13.37
N TYR A 72 -8.87 -5.85 -12.17
CA TYR A 72 -8.18 -4.91 -11.27
C TYR A 72 -6.89 -5.50 -10.72
N GLU A 73 -6.95 -6.75 -10.23
CA GLU A 73 -5.79 -7.42 -9.64
C GLU A 73 -4.62 -7.51 -10.62
N LEU A 74 -4.90 -7.80 -11.91
CA LEU A 74 -3.88 -7.80 -12.95
C LEU A 74 -3.15 -6.45 -13.09
N VAL A 75 -3.87 -5.32 -12.95
CA VAL A 75 -3.26 -3.99 -13.05
C VAL A 75 -2.51 -3.63 -11.75
N LEU A 76 -3.08 -4.01 -10.60
CA LEU A 76 -2.45 -3.84 -9.30
C LEU A 76 -1.10 -4.57 -9.24
N ASP A 77 -1.05 -5.81 -9.70
CA ASP A 77 0.18 -6.60 -9.72
C ASP A 77 1.25 -5.98 -10.61
N GLN A 78 0.89 -5.43 -11.76
CA GLN A 78 1.84 -4.72 -12.64
C GLN A 78 2.44 -3.48 -11.96
N VAL A 79 1.64 -2.73 -11.20
CA VAL A 79 2.12 -1.56 -10.47
C VAL A 79 3.01 -1.97 -9.31
N LYS A 80 2.62 -2.97 -8.51
CA LYS A 80 3.43 -3.50 -7.41
C LYS A 80 4.79 -4.00 -7.89
N GLN A 81 4.81 -4.83 -8.94
CA GLN A 81 6.05 -5.33 -9.54
C GLN A 81 6.96 -4.19 -10.00
N LEU A 82 6.40 -3.13 -10.60
CA LEU A 82 7.21 -1.99 -10.99
C LEU A 82 7.75 -1.23 -9.78
N GLN A 83 6.93 -1.00 -8.74
CA GLN A 83 7.37 -0.33 -7.51
C GLN A 83 8.52 -1.08 -6.84
N GLU A 84 8.42 -2.40 -6.69
CA GLU A 84 9.49 -3.25 -6.17
C GLU A 84 10.77 -3.12 -7.02
N ASN A 85 10.62 -3.11 -8.36
CA ASN A 85 11.76 -2.91 -9.25
C ASN A 85 12.40 -1.52 -9.09
N ILE A 86 11.59 -0.46 -8.90
CA ILE A 86 12.08 0.90 -8.65
C ILE A 86 12.90 0.92 -7.36
N ASP A 87 12.37 0.33 -6.28
CA ASP A 87 13.04 0.31 -4.98
C ASP A 87 14.37 -0.45 -5.05
N LEU A 88 14.37 -1.62 -5.67
CA LEU A 88 15.59 -2.41 -5.92
C LEU A 88 16.61 -1.63 -6.73
N TRP A 89 16.16 -0.94 -7.79
CA TRP A 89 17.03 -0.16 -8.65
C TRP A 89 17.62 1.05 -7.92
N LEU A 90 16.81 1.81 -7.16
CA LEU A 90 17.28 2.95 -6.37
C LEU A 90 18.32 2.53 -5.33
N ALA A 91 18.06 1.43 -4.60
CA ALA A 91 19.01 0.87 -3.66
C ALA A 91 20.33 0.45 -4.35
N GLY A 92 20.24 -0.13 -5.55
CA GLY A 92 21.40 -0.47 -6.38
C GLY A 92 22.21 0.76 -6.80
N VAL A 93 21.56 1.83 -7.25
CA VAL A 93 22.22 3.09 -7.63
C VAL A 93 22.92 3.73 -6.42
N GLU A 94 22.29 3.74 -5.26
CA GLU A 94 22.90 4.26 -4.03
C GLU A 94 24.12 3.45 -3.59
N ALA A 95 24.02 2.11 -3.63
CA ALA A 95 25.15 1.23 -3.34
C ALA A 95 26.33 1.46 -4.30
N SER A 96 26.06 1.59 -5.61
CA SER A 96 27.07 1.92 -6.63
C SER A 96 27.74 3.27 -6.39
N ARG A 97 26.97 4.30 -6.02
CA ARG A 97 27.52 5.63 -5.67
C ARG A 97 28.40 5.57 -4.42
N LEU A 98 27.98 4.83 -3.41
CA LEU A 98 28.74 4.66 -2.17
C LEU A 98 30.05 3.91 -2.45
N ALA A 99 30.01 2.82 -3.22
CA ALA A 99 31.21 2.08 -3.60
C ALA A 99 32.22 2.95 -4.37
N LYS A 100 31.76 3.73 -5.36
CA LYS A 100 32.62 4.68 -6.11
C LYS A 100 33.23 5.76 -5.22
N SER A 101 32.55 6.16 -4.14
CA SER A 101 33.08 7.16 -3.19
C SER A 101 34.19 6.64 -2.27
N PHE A 102 34.38 5.31 -2.17
CA PHE A 102 35.45 4.69 -1.38
C PHE A 102 36.69 4.33 -2.20
N ASP A 103 36.60 4.34 -3.53
CA ASP A 103 37.71 4.07 -4.46
C ASP A 103 38.54 5.34 -4.75
N VAL A 104 38.76 6.15 -3.70
CA VAL A 104 39.62 7.34 -3.77
C VAL A 104 41.07 6.87 -3.60
N ASN A 105 41.85 6.99 -4.66
CA ASN A 105 43.26 6.62 -4.72
C ASN A 105 44.06 7.37 -3.62
N PRO A 106 44.98 6.73 -2.88
CA PRO A 106 45.76 7.38 -1.82
C PRO A 106 46.65 8.53 -2.34
N GLU A 107 46.90 8.58 -3.64
CA GLU A 107 47.72 9.60 -4.32
C GLU A 107 46.97 10.92 -4.59
N ASP A 108 45.64 10.98 -4.42
CA ASP A 108 44.86 12.23 -4.60
C ASP A 108 44.83 13.09 -3.32
N SER A 109 45.56 12.69 -2.27
CA SER A 109 45.76 13.49 -1.05
C SER A 109 46.95 14.44 -1.19
N VAL A 110 46.93 15.31 -2.21
CA VAL A 110 47.86 16.44 -2.27
C VAL A 110 47.17 17.64 -1.61
N SER A 111 47.58 17.96 -0.39
CA SER A 111 47.25 19.16 0.42
C SER A 111 46.19 18.94 1.52
N ASN A 112 46.64 18.59 2.73
CA ASN A 112 46.53 19.55 3.83
C ASN A 112 47.48 19.19 4.98
N ILE A 113 48.51 20.03 5.12
CA ILE A 113 49.31 20.17 6.32
C ILE A 113 48.37 20.66 7.44
N GLY A 114 48.17 19.84 8.47
CA GLY A 114 47.42 20.28 9.65
C GLY A 114 46.73 19.14 10.39
N SER A 115 47.42 18.59 11.38
CA SER A 115 46.92 17.77 12.49
C SER A 115 45.42 17.96 12.81
N SER A 116 44.56 16.93 12.63
CA SER A 116 43.28 16.69 13.38
C SER A 116 42.26 15.67 12.79
N SER A 117 42.57 14.78 11.83
CA SER A 117 41.49 14.08 11.07
C SER A 117 40.88 12.79 11.68
N SER A 118 41.47 12.16 12.70
CA SER A 118 40.93 10.88 13.25
C SER A 118 39.66 11.04 14.09
N ALA A 119 39.50 12.17 14.79
CA ALA A 119 38.31 12.47 15.58
C ALA A 119 37.09 12.79 14.70
N SER A 120 37.29 13.50 13.57
CA SER A 120 36.23 13.86 12.63
C SER A 120 35.62 12.65 11.92
N ALA A 121 36.44 11.68 11.52
CA ALA A 121 35.98 10.44 10.89
C ALA A 121 35.16 9.57 11.86
N ARG A 122 35.63 9.42 13.10
CA ARG A 122 34.91 8.68 14.16
C ARG A 122 33.58 9.34 14.52
N ALA A 123 33.52 10.67 14.58
CA ALA A 123 32.28 11.41 14.84
C ALA A 123 31.23 11.17 13.73
N ARG A 124 31.65 11.18 12.45
CA ARG A 124 30.75 10.88 11.32
C ARG A 124 30.26 9.44 11.33
N ALA A 125 31.12 8.47 11.64
CA ALA A 125 30.73 7.06 11.76
C ALA A 125 29.74 6.84 12.92
N ALA A 126 29.98 7.48 14.07
CA ALA A 126 29.07 7.43 15.21
C ALA A 126 27.70 8.05 14.90
N ALA A 127 27.67 9.19 14.18
CA ALA A 127 26.43 9.82 13.76
C ALA A 127 25.60 8.92 12.81
N ARG A 128 26.24 8.29 11.82
CA ARG A 128 25.57 7.35 10.92
C ARG A 128 25.01 6.13 11.65
N LYS A 129 25.78 5.59 12.59
CA LYS A 129 25.32 4.47 13.44
C LYS A 129 24.10 4.86 14.26
N ALA A 130 24.10 6.05 14.86
CA ALA A 130 22.96 6.54 15.65
C ALA A 130 21.69 6.74 14.81
N ILE A 131 21.83 7.21 13.55
CA ILE A 131 20.71 7.33 12.62
C ILE A 131 20.11 5.95 12.30
N LEU A 132 20.96 4.98 11.93
CA LEU A 132 20.51 3.62 11.62
C LEU A 132 19.85 2.94 12.83
N GLU A 133 20.40 3.13 14.04
CA GLU A 133 19.78 2.60 15.27
C GLU A 133 18.42 3.24 15.53
N ALA A 134 18.25 4.54 15.26
CA ALA A 134 16.97 5.21 15.36
C ALA A 134 15.95 4.68 14.33
N GLU A 135 16.36 4.48 13.08
CA GLU A 135 15.52 3.90 12.03
C GLU A 135 15.06 2.48 12.38
N VAL A 136 15.97 1.62 12.85
CA VAL A 136 15.63 0.27 13.32
C VAL A 136 14.64 0.32 14.49
N ALA A 137 14.81 1.25 15.43
CA ALA A 137 13.88 1.41 16.53
C ALA A 137 12.49 1.86 16.05
N THR A 138 12.41 2.76 15.06
CA THR A 138 11.14 3.19 14.47
C THR A 138 10.45 2.06 13.71
N LEU A 139 11.18 1.28 12.91
CA LEU A 139 10.64 0.14 12.17
C LEU A 139 10.06 -0.92 13.11
N LYS A 140 10.73 -1.22 14.22
CA LYS A 140 10.20 -2.14 15.25
C LYS A 140 8.89 -1.62 15.86
N ARG A 141 8.79 -0.32 16.12
CA ARG A 141 7.54 0.27 16.63
C ARG A 141 6.42 0.22 15.61
N LEU A 142 6.70 0.49 14.34
CA LEU A 142 5.70 0.40 13.27
C LEU A 142 5.16 -1.03 13.14
N HIS A 143 6.03 -2.03 13.13
CA HIS A 143 5.59 -3.43 13.08
C HIS A 143 4.69 -3.80 14.26
N GLN A 144 5.05 -3.33 15.46
CA GLN A 144 4.21 -3.55 16.65
C GLN A 144 2.84 -2.88 16.53
N ILE A 145 2.76 -1.68 15.93
CA ILE A 145 1.48 -1.01 15.67
C ILE A 145 0.63 -1.83 14.69
N GLU A 146 1.22 -2.33 13.59
CA GLU A 146 0.50 -3.15 12.61
C GLU A 146 -0.08 -4.43 13.22
N GLU A 147 0.68 -5.12 14.08
CA GLU A 147 0.20 -6.30 14.79
C GLU A 147 -1.02 -5.98 15.69
N GLU A 148 -0.97 -4.86 16.40
CA GLU A 148 -2.07 -4.41 17.26
C GLU A 148 -3.28 -3.96 16.43
N GLU A 149 -3.09 -3.29 15.30
CA GLU A 149 -4.17 -2.94 14.38
C GLU A 149 -4.86 -4.18 13.80
N LEU A 150 -4.11 -5.23 13.46
CA LEU A 150 -4.66 -6.48 12.97
C LEU A 150 -5.52 -7.18 14.04
N LYS A 151 -5.03 -7.22 15.29
CA LYS A 151 -5.82 -7.73 16.44
C LYS A 151 -7.08 -6.91 16.67
N LEU A 152 -6.97 -5.58 16.63
CA LEU A 152 -8.12 -4.68 16.77
C LEU A 152 -9.15 -4.90 15.66
N ARG A 153 -8.69 -5.09 14.42
CA ARG A 153 -9.56 -5.36 13.26
C ARG A 153 -10.29 -6.68 13.41
N GLN A 154 -9.61 -7.73 13.86
CA GLN A 154 -10.25 -9.03 14.17
C GLN A 154 -11.32 -8.87 15.25
N ARG A 155 -11.00 -8.19 16.36
CA ARG A 155 -11.95 -7.95 17.46
C ARG A 155 -13.16 -7.11 17.01
N LYS A 156 -12.95 -6.10 16.16
CA LYS A 156 -14.01 -5.28 15.59
C LYS A 156 -14.96 -6.11 14.72
N ASN A 157 -14.41 -7.00 13.88
CA ASN A 157 -15.22 -7.90 13.04
C ASN A 157 -16.04 -8.86 13.89
N GLN A 158 -15.46 -9.41 14.97
CA GLN A 158 -16.16 -10.29 15.88
C GLN A 158 -17.33 -9.58 16.58
N LEU A 159 -17.12 -8.37 17.12
CA LEU A 159 -18.20 -7.57 17.72
C LEU A 159 -19.31 -7.24 16.73
N LYS A 160 -18.97 -6.96 15.46
CA LYS A 160 -19.95 -6.72 14.41
C LYS A 160 -20.81 -7.98 14.18
N LEU A 161 -20.19 -9.15 14.09
CA LEU A 161 -20.91 -10.42 13.93
C LEU A 161 -21.84 -10.70 15.12
N GLU A 162 -21.35 -10.51 16.35
CA GLU A 162 -22.15 -10.67 17.57
C GLU A 162 -23.36 -9.72 17.59
N THR A 163 -23.17 -8.48 17.13
CA THR A 163 -24.25 -7.49 17.04
C THR A 163 -25.31 -7.92 16.03
N GLU A 164 -24.91 -8.39 14.84
CA GLU A 164 -25.86 -8.91 13.84
C GLU A 164 -26.60 -10.15 14.35
N MET A 165 -25.92 -11.06 15.04
CA MET A 165 -26.56 -12.21 15.69
C MET A 165 -27.59 -11.79 16.73
N ALA A 166 -27.26 -10.82 17.59
CA ALA A 166 -28.18 -10.31 18.60
C ALA A 166 -29.40 -9.63 17.97
N LYS A 167 -29.19 -8.86 16.89
CA LYS A 167 -30.27 -8.23 16.12
C LYS A 167 -31.21 -9.26 15.50
N ALA A 168 -30.66 -10.27 14.81
CA ALA A 168 -31.45 -11.35 14.21
C ALA A 168 -32.23 -12.13 15.27
N GLY A 169 -31.61 -12.43 16.42
CA GLY A 169 -32.29 -13.08 17.54
C GLY A 169 -33.44 -12.25 18.11
N ALA A 170 -33.28 -10.93 18.23
CA ALA A 170 -34.35 -10.04 18.67
C ALA A 170 -35.52 -9.98 17.66
N GLU A 171 -35.21 -9.96 16.36
CA GLU A 171 -36.22 -10.03 15.28
C GLU A 171 -37.02 -11.35 15.32
N GLU A 172 -36.35 -12.49 15.51
CA GLU A 172 -37.00 -13.80 15.64
C GLU A 172 -37.94 -13.86 16.85
N LEU A 173 -37.48 -13.34 18.01
CA LEU A 173 -38.31 -13.27 19.22
C LEU A 173 -39.54 -12.38 19.01
N ALA A 174 -39.40 -11.24 18.33
CA ALA A 174 -40.52 -10.36 18.00
C ALA A 174 -41.54 -11.04 17.08
N TYR A 175 -41.07 -11.79 16.06
CA TYR A 175 -41.92 -12.57 15.17
C TYR A 175 -42.66 -13.70 15.90
N CYS A 176 -41.96 -14.49 16.71
CA CYS A 176 -42.56 -15.55 17.54
C CYS A 176 -43.60 -15.03 18.54
N SER A 177 -43.37 -13.83 19.10
CA SER A 177 -44.27 -13.21 20.07
C SER A 177 -45.54 -12.66 19.43
N SER A 178 -45.47 -12.22 18.17
CA SER A 178 -46.63 -11.72 17.41
C SER A 178 -47.52 -12.88 16.96
N ARG A 179 -46.91 -13.97 16.46
CA ARG A 179 -47.62 -15.20 16.08
C ARG A 179 -48.35 -15.89 17.25
N LYS A 180 -47.82 -15.78 18.49
CA LYS A 180 -48.47 -16.28 19.73
C LYS A 180 -49.58 -15.38 20.27
N ARG A 181 -49.67 -14.12 19.82
CA ARG A 181 -50.77 -13.19 20.14
C ARG A 181 -51.94 -13.38 19.18
N ASP A 182 -51.68 -13.48 17.88
CA ASP A 182 -52.72 -13.75 16.86
C ASP A 182 -53.43 -15.10 17.08
N GLY A 183 -52.71 -16.11 17.58
CA GLY A 183 -53.31 -17.41 17.92
C GLY A 183 -54.15 -17.43 19.21
N ARG A 184 -54.04 -16.42 20.09
CA ARG A 184 -54.79 -16.36 21.37
C ARG A 184 -56.07 -15.53 21.29
N GLU A 185 -56.18 -14.60 20.34
CA GLU A 185 -57.42 -13.85 20.11
C GLU A 185 -58.51 -14.71 19.47
N LEU A 186 -58.15 -15.76 18.71
CA LEU A 186 -59.10 -16.69 18.09
C LEU A 186 -59.76 -17.67 19.09
N THR A 187 -59.29 -17.76 20.33
CA THR A 187 -59.78 -18.74 21.32
C THR A 187 -60.57 -18.12 22.48
N SER A 188 -60.69 -16.79 22.57
CA SER A 188 -61.36 -16.10 23.70
C SER A 188 -62.71 -15.46 23.35
N GLY A 189 -63.22 -15.66 22.13
CA GLY A 189 -64.53 -15.19 21.71
C GLY A 189 -65.54 -16.33 21.60
N ARG A 190 -66.01 -16.87 22.73
CA ARG A 190 -67.23 -17.69 22.77
C ARG A 190 -67.90 -17.65 24.13
#